data_AF-A0A382RPI7-F1
#
_entry.id   AF-A0A382RPI7-F1
#
_cell.length_a   1.000
_cell.length_b   1.000
_cell.length_c   1.000
_cell.angle_alpha   90.00
_cell.angle_beta   90.00
_cell.angle_gamma   90.00
#
_symmetry.space_group_name_H-M   'P 1'
#
loop_
_entity.id
_entity.type
_entity.pdbx_description
1 polymer ?
#
loop_
_entity_poly.entity_id
_entity_poly.type
_entity_poly.pdbx_seq_one_letter_code
_entity_poly.pdbx_strand_id
1 'polypeptide(L)' 'MAETITKEMGAFQSALKEAGLAATRQRLQLAEIIFLTHKHFTAEDLYEWARNRGWKIGRVTAYRTLKVMVDANLVEERQF' A
#
# COMPACT_ATOMS: atom_id res chain seq x y z
N MET A 1 10.96 15.21 -0.85
CA MET A 1 10.64 13.86 -1.36
C MET A 1 10.94 12.78 -0.32
N ALA A 2 12.19 12.59 0.13
CA ALA A 2 12.53 11.57 1.13
C ALA A 2 11.83 11.76 2.49
N GLU A 3 11.65 13.01 2.92
CA GLU A 3 10.96 13.34 4.18
C GLU A 3 9.46 13.03 4.13
N THR A 4 8.81 13.27 2.98
CA THR A 4 7.38 13.00 2.76
C THR A 4 7.09 11.49 2.83
N ILE A 5 7.88 10.66 2.15
CA ILE A 5 7.72 9.20 2.16
C ILE A 5 7.92 8.62 3.56
N THR A 6 8.86 9.19 4.34
CA THR A 6 9.07 8.78 5.73
C THR A 6 7.82 9.03 6.59
N LYS A 7 7.17 10.17 6.41
CA LYS A 7 5.92 10.51 7.11
C LYS A 7 4.78 9.58 6.69
N GLU A 8 4.61 9.33 5.39
CA GLU A 8 3.61 8.43 4.83
C GLU A 8 3.78 6.98 5.34
N MET A 9 5.04 6.51 5.46
CA MET A 9 5.36 5.23 6.10
C MET A 9 4.95 5.18 7.57
N GLY A 10 5.26 6.22 8.35
CA GLY A 10 4.84 6.28 9.75
C GLY A 10 3.32 6.23 9.90
N ALA A 11 2.59 6.95 9.04
CA ALA A 11 1.14 6.95 9.02
C ALA A 11 0.57 5.58 8.65
N PHE A 12 1.12 4.92 7.62
CA PHE A 12 0.68 3.59 7.23
C PHE A 12 0.96 2.51 8.29
N GLN A 13 2.11 2.57 8.97
CA GLN A 13 2.40 1.67 10.08
C GLN A 13 1.39 1.83 11.24
N SER A 14 0.98 3.07 11.51
CA SER A 14 -0.05 3.37 12.51
C SER A 14 -1.41 2.80 12.09
N ALA A 15 -1.80 2.99 10.82
CA ALA A 15 -3.03 2.42 10.26
C ALA A 15 -3.07 0.89 10.32
N LEU A 16 -1.94 0.22 10.03
CA LEU A 16 -1.84 -1.24 10.19
C LEU A 16 -2.03 -1.67 11.63
N LYS A 17 -1.43 -0.96 12.59
CA LYS A 17 -1.58 -1.25 14.02
C LYS A 17 -3.03 -1.09 14.46
N GLU A 18 -3.70 -0.01 14.05
CA GLU A 18 -5.12 0.25 14.34
C GLU A 18 -6.03 -0.83 13.72
N ALA A 19 -5.69 -1.35 12.54
CA ALA A 19 -6.39 -2.46 11.90
C ALA A 19 -6.03 -3.85 12.48
N GLY A 20 -5.19 -3.94 13.50
CA GLY A 20 -4.76 -5.22 14.10
C GLY A 20 -3.84 -6.05 13.20
N LEU A 21 -3.15 -5.42 12.24
CA LEU A 21 -2.30 -6.07 11.25
C LEU A 21 -0.83 -5.78 11.52
N ALA A 22 0.02 -6.79 11.34
CA ALA A 22 1.47 -6.61 11.43
C ALA A 22 2.01 -5.84 10.21
N ALA A 23 2.98 -4.95 10.45
CA ALA A 23 3.79 -4.28 9.42
C ALA A 23 4.81 -5.23 8.78
N THR A 24 4.31 -6.26 8.09
CA THR A 24 5.16 -7.23 7.41
C THR A 24 5.91 -6.57 6.26
N ARG A 25 7.09 -7.11 5.92
CA ARG A 25 7.90 -6.65 4.77
C ARG A 25 7.07 -6.49 3.50
N GLN A 26 6.16 -7.42 3.21
CA GLN A 26 5.31 -7.39 2.03
C GLN A 26 4.37 -6.17 2.02
N ARG A 27 3.77 -5.82 3.16
CA ARG A 27 2.88 -4.66 3.26
C ARG A 27 3.64 -3.36 3.12
N LEU A 28 4.83 -3.26 3.71
CA LEU A 28 5.70 -2.09 3.58
C LEU A 28 6.19 -1.90 2.15
N GLN A 29 6.54 -2.98 1.47
CA GLN A 29 6.92 -2.99 0.06
C GLN A 29 5.78 -2.51 -0.86
N LEU A 30 4.55 -2.95 -0.61
CA LEU A 30 3.38 -2.45 -1.35
C LEU A 30 3.15 -0.96 -1.11
N ALA A 31 3.25 -0.52 0.15
CA ALA A 31 3.07 0.87 0.51
C ALA A 31 4.10 1.78 -0.15
N GLU A 32 5.37 1.36 -0.20
CA GLU A 32 6.42 2.08 -0.93
C GLU A 32 6.08 2.27 -2.42
N ILE A 33 5.61 1.22 -3.11
CA ILE A 33 5.15 1.36 -4.50
C ILE A 33 4.03 2.39 -4.61
N ILE A 34 3.04 2.31 -3.72
CA ILE A 34 1.85 3.16 -3.76
C ILE A 34 2.23 4.64 -3.59
N PHE A 35 3.04 4.98 -2.59
CA PHE A 35 3.43 6.38 -2.36
C PHE A 35 4.37 6.94 -3.42
N LEU A 36 5.15 6.08 -4.08
CA LEU A 36 5.95 6.46 -5.25
C LEU A 36 5.12 6.57 -6.54
N THR A 37 3.86 6.14 -6.52
CA THR A 37 2.98 6.16 -7.70
C THR A 37 2.11 7.41 -7.68
N HIS A 38 2.27 8.26 -8.70
CA HIS A 38 1.50 9.52 -8.85
C HIS A 38 0.37 9.42 -9.88
N LYS A 39 -0.14 8.23 -10.15
CA LYS A 39 -1.21 7.96 -11.13
C LYS A 39 -2.30 7.09 -10.52
N HIS A 40 -3.49 7.12 -11.09
CA HIS A 40 -4.54 6.16 -10.75
C HIS A 40 -4.12 4.73 -11.11
N PHE A 41 -4.50 3.77 -10.27
CA PHE A 41 -4.23 2.35 -10.46
C PHE A 41 -5.33 1.53 -9.80
N THR A 42 -5.51 0.31 -10.28
CA THR A 42 -6.40 -0.68 -9.70
C THR A 42 -5.68 -1.57 -8.69
N ALA A 43 -6.42 -2.28 -7.85
CA ALA A 43 -5.82 -3.27 -6.95
C ALA A 43 -5.06 -4.38 -7.73
N GLU A 44 -5.49 -4.70 -8.96
CA GLU A 44 -4.81 -5.67 -9.82
C GLU A 44 -3.50 -5.11 -10.38
N ASP A 45 -3.44 -3.82 -10.75
CA ASP A 45 -2.20 -3.17 -11.17
C ASP A 45 -1.14 -3.25 -10.05
N LEU A 46 -1.53 -2.97 -8.81
CA LEU A 46 -0.64 -3.06 -7.66
C LEU A 46 -0.10 -4.50 -7.46
N TYR A 47 -0.96 -5.49 -7.64
CA TYR A 47 -0.56 -6.90 -7.58
C TYR A 47 0.44 -7.25 -8.68
N GLU A 48 0.16 -6.88 -9.93
CA GLU A 48 1.07 -7.13 -11.07
C GLU A 48 2.40 -6.39 -10.90
N TRP A 49 2.40 -5.19 -10.34
CA TRP A 49 3.62 -4.44 -10.01
C TRP A 49 4.49 -5.13 -8.97
N ALA A 50 3.89 -5.75 -7.95
CA ALA A 50 4.61 -6.55 -6.97
C ALA A 50 5.18 -7.83 -7.60
N ARG A 51 4.37 -8.50 -8.43
CA ARG A 51 4.75 -9.71 -9.16
C ARG A 51 5.91 -9.46 -10.13
N ASN A 52 5.86 -8.38 -10.90
CA ASN A 52 6.91 -7.99 -11.85
C ASN A 52 8.23 -7.64 -11.16
N ARG A 53 8.21 -7.25 -9.88
CA ARG A 53 9.40 -7.08 -9.04
C ARG A 53 9.90 -8.38 -8.41
N GLY A 54 9.29 -9.52 -8.72
CA GLY A 54 9.64 -10.84 -8.17
C GLY A 54 9.18 -11.04 -6.71
N TRP A 55 8.31 -10.17 -6.19
CA TRP A 55 7.86 -10.29 -4.81
C TRP A 55 6.77 -11.35 -4.68
N LYS A 56 6.95 -12.27 -3.73
CA LYS A 56 5.98 -13.34 -3.44
C LYS A 56 4.80 -12.81 -2.62
N ILE A 57 4.02 -11.90 -3.20
CA ILE A 57 2.85 -11.28 -2.58
C ILE A 57 1.58 -11.81 -3.26
N GLY A 58 0.62 -12.30 -2.48
CA GLY A 58 -0.67 -12.74 -3.01
C GLY A 58 -1.64 -11.59 -3.26
N ARG A 59 -2.59 -11.77 -4.19
CA ARG A 59 -3.66 -10.79 -4.48
C ARG A 59 -4.39 -10.32 -3.22
N VAL A 60 -4.79 -11.27 -2.36
CA VAL A 60 -5.47 -10.97 -1.09
C VAL A 60 -4.64 -10.02 -0.22
N THR A 61 -3.32 -10.18 -0.16
CA THR A 61 -2.44 -9.29 0.59
C THR A 61 -2.36 -7.91 -0.04
N ALA A 62 -2.25 -7.82 -1.38
CA ALA A 62 -2.25 -6.54 -2.09
C ALA A 62 -3.55 -5.76 -1.85
N TYR A 63 -4.69 -6.42 -2.02
CA TYR A 63 -6.01 -5.81 -1.92
C TYR A 63 -6.31 -5.39 -0.47
N ARG A 64 -6.03 -6.26 0.51
CA ARG A 64 -6.20 -5.90 1.93
C ARG A 64 -5.26 -4.78 2.37
N THR A 65 -4.08 -4.68 1.77
CA THR A 65 -3.15 -3.57 2.05
C THR A 65 -3.70 -2.27 1.51
N LEU A 66 -4.13 -2.26 0.25
CA LEU A 66 -4.74 -1.09 -0.37
C LEU A 66 -5.99 -0.64 0.41
N LYS A 67 -6.84 -1.59 0.83
CA LYS A 67 -8.01 -1.30 1.66
C LYS A 67 -7.65 -0.58 2.97
N VAL A 68 -6.63 -1.03 3.70
CA VAL A 68 -6.19 -0.34 4.94
C VAL A 68 -5.76 1.10 4.64
N MET A 69 -5.10 1.33 3.50
CA MET A 69 -4.66 2.68 3.13
C MET A 69 -5.84 3.59 2.75
N VAL A 70 -6.87 3.05 2.09
CA VAL A 70 -8.11 3.77 1.81
C VAL A 70 -8.88 4.07 3.09
N ASP A 71 -9.08 3.07 3.95
CA ASP A 71 -9.79 3.23 5.23
C ASP A 71 -9.08 4.26 6.15
N ALA A 72 -7.76 4.40 6.02
CA ALA A 72 -6.95 5.37 6.75
C ALA A 72 -6.79 6.74 6.04
N ASN A 73 -7.49 6.97 4.91
CA ASN A 73 -7.38 8.17 4.07
C ASN A 73 -5.94 8.49 3.58
N LEU A 74 -5.10 7.46 3.45
CA LEU A 74 -3.75 7.57 2.88
C LEU A 74 -3.76 7.45 1.35
N VAL A 75 -4.81 6.84 0.81
CA VAL A 75 -5.10 6.72 -0.63
C VAL A 75 -6.57 7.04 -0.83
N GLU A 76 -6.88 7.82 -1.87
CA GLU A 76 -8.26 8.14 -2.23
C GLU A 76 -8.78 7.10 -3.25
N GLU A 77 -9.91 6.47 -2.96
CA GLU A 77 -10.64 5.66 -3.94
C GLU A 77 -11.51 6.58 -4.81
N ARG A 78 -11.49 6.38 -6.13
CA ARG A 78 -12.40 7.05 -7.06
C ARG A 78 -13.19 6.00 -7.82
N GLN A 79 -14.52 6.12 -7.75
CA GLN A 79 -15.43 5.36 -8.60
C GLN A 79 -15.43 6.05 -9.97
N PHE A 80 -15.01 5.31 -11.00
CA PHE A 80 -15.08 5.72 -12.41
C PHE A 80 -16.23 5.00 -13.11
#